data_AF-A0A967WZ65-F1
#
_entry.id   AF-A0A967WZ65-F1
#
_cell.length_a   1.000
_cell.length_b   1.000
_cell.length_c   1.000
_cell.angle_alpha   90.00
_cell.angle_beta   90.00
_cell.angle_gamma   90.00
#
_symmetry.space_group_name_H-M   'P 1'
#
loop_
_entity.id
_entity.type
_entity.pdbx_description
1 polymer ?
#
loop_
_entity_poly.entity_id
_entity_poly.type
_entity_poly.pdbx_seq_one_letter_code
_entity_poly.pdbx_strand_id
1 'polypeptide(L)'
;MEVDLQVYRQDVEFSRIVNVLITYDTKHGLQAHLVVDADDRKALGERTVAVDLGETQMITAVFDDGKALLYSGRLIKAIRRYWQKVRRCVKPPAAGQRKSRRYREIDRRESRQVRQLLHLITTDFV
;
A
#
# COMPACT_ATOMS: atom_id res chain seq x y z
N MET A 1 -29.95 8.00 -18.64
CA MET A 1 -29.37 8.64 -17.45
C MET A 1 -27.87 8.69 -17.66
N GLU A 2 -27.34 9.83 -18.06
CA GLU A 2 -25.90 10.07 -18.03
C GLU A 2 -25.49 10.35 -16.58
N VAL A 3 -24.40 9.73 -16.14
CA VAL A 3 -23.84 9.95 -14.81
C VAL A 3 -22.45 10.52 -15.01
N ASP A 4 -22.29 11.81 -14.68
CA ASP A 4 -20.99 12.47 -14.75
C ASP A 4 -20.09 11.97 -13.61
N LEU A 5 -18.92 11.46 -14.00
CA LEU A 5 -17.87 11.06 -13.05
C LEU A 5 -17.14 12.31 -12.56
N GLN A 6 -17.42 12.74 -11.33
CA GLN A 6 -16.82 13.95 -10.75
C GLN A 6 -15.30 13.83 -10.52
N VAL A 7 -14.80 12.63 -10.18
CA VAL A 7 -13.37 12.37 -9.92
C VAL A 7 -13.02 10.95 -10.35
N TYR A 8 -12.11 10.80 -11.31
CA TYR A 8 -11.58 9.50 -11.73
C TYR A 8 -10.11 9.61 -12.13
N ARG A 9 -9.41 8.46 -12.18
CA ARG A 9 -8.03 8.38 -12.69
C ARG A 9 -8.03 8.50 -14.21
N GLN A 10 -7.41 9.57 -14.73
CA GLN A 10 -7.36 9.83 -16.18
C GLN A 10 -6.45 8.87 -16.95
N ASP A 11 -5.57 8.14 -16.26
CA ASP A 11 -4.64 7.20 -16.87
C ASP A 11 -5.24 5.78 -17.04
N VAL A 12 -6.55 5.62 -16.84
CA VAL A 12 -7.24 4.34 -16.95
C VAL A 12 -8.18 4.36 -18.15
N GLU A 13 -7.95 3.45 -19.10
CA GLU A 13 -8.90 3.24 -20.20
C GLU A 13 -10.13 2.46 -19.71
N PHE A 14 -11.31 3.07 -19.83
CA PHE A 14 -12.58 2.46 -19.42
C PHE A 14 -13.10 1.38 -20.38
N SER A 15 -12.39 1.14 -21.49
CA SER A 15 -12.74 0.12 -22.49
C SER A 15 -12.60 -1.31 -21.97
N ARG A 16 -11.89 -1.52 -20.84
CA ARG A 16 -11.56 -2.84 -20.27
C ARG A 16 -12.09 -3.08 -18.87
N ILE A 17 -13.25 -2.50 -18.55
CA ILE A 17 -13.91 -2.74 -17.26
C ILE A 17 -14.46 -4.17 -17.24
N VAL A 18 -13.95 -4.98 -16.32
CA VAL A 18 -14.40 -6.36 -16.08
C VAL A 18 -15.56 -6.39 -15.09
N ASN A 19 -15.56 -5.48 -14.12
CA ASN A 19 -16.59 -5.44 -13.09
C ASN A 19 -16.83 -4.02 -12.56
N VAL A 20 -18.06 -3.75 -12.15
CA VAL A 20 -18.48 -2.51 -11.50
C VAL A 20 -19.18 -2.84 -10.20
N LEU A 21 -18.65 -2.35 -9.09
CA LEU A 21 -19.31 -2.41 -7.78
C LEU A 21 -19.76 -1.00 -7.39
N ILE A 22 -21.07 -0.83 -7.25
CA ILE A 22 -21.66 0.42 -6.77
C ILE A 22 -21.86 0.31 -5.25
N THR A 23 -21.30 1.25 -4.50
CA THR A 23 -21.46 1.34 -3.05
C THR A 23 -21.95 2.73 -2.65
N TYR A 24 -22.49 2.83 -1.45
CA TYR A 24 -22.84 4.12 -0.84
C TYR A 24 -22.06 4.28 0.46
N ASP A 25 -21.26 5.35 0.53
CA ASP A 25 -20.53 5.75 1.73
C ASP A 25 -21.18 7.01 2.32
N THR A 26 -21.39 7.01 3.63
CA THR A 26 -22.09 8.13 4.31
C THR A 26 -21.30 9.43 4.35
N LYS A 27 -19.99 9.40 4.07
CA LYS A 27 -19.13 10.59 4.00
C LYS A 27 -18.89 11.05 2.57
N HIS A 28 -18.87 10.13 1.62
CA HIS A 28 -18.45 10.37 0.25
C HIS A 28 -19.55 10.16 -0.79
N GLY A 29 -20.75 9.75 -0.37
CA GLY A 29 -21.90 9.54 -1.24
C GLY A 29 -21.80 8.25 -2.04
N LEU A 30 -22.46 8.24 -3.20
CA LEU A 30 -22.45 7.11 -4.13
C LEU A 30 -21.06 6.96 -4.76
N GLN A 31 -20.52 5.74 -4.77
CA GLN A 31 -19.22 5.42 -5.33
C GLN A 31 -19.34 4.27 -6.33
N ALA A 32 -18.66 4.39 -7.47
CA ALA A 32 -18.47 3.31 -8.42
C ALA A 32 -17.03 2.81 -8.34
N HIS A 33 -16.83 1.55 -7.93
CA HIS A 33 -15.54 0.88 -7.96
C HIS A 33 -15.46 0.06 -9.25
N LEU A 34 -14.55 0.47 -10.13
CA LEU A 34 -14.32 -0.18 -11.41
C LEU A 34 -13.13 -1.13 -11.29
N VAL A 35 -13.32 -2.39 -11.64
CA VAL A 35 -12.25 -3.37 -11.83
C VAL A 35 -11.91 -3.38 -13.31
N VAL A 36 -10.65 -3.09 -13.63
CA VAL A 36 -10.16 -2.95 -15.00
C VAL A 36 -9.02 -3.94 -15.20
N ASP A 37 -9.03 -4.66 -16.33
CA ASP A 37 -7.90 -5.49 -16.71
C ASP A 37 -6.70 -4.59 -17.04
N ALA A 38 -5.64 -4.75 -16.26
CA ALA A 38 -4.40 -4.02 -16.47
C ALA A 38 -3.61 -4.66 -17.62
N ASP A 39 -3.11 -3.83 -18.53
CA ASP A 39 -2.14 -4.30 -19.52
C ASP A 39 -0.86 -4.82 -18.85
N ASP A 40 -0.24 -5.82 -19.47
CA ASP A 40 1.09 -6.25 -19.11
C ASP A 40 2.04 -5.05 -19.23
N ARG A 41 2.69 -4.70 -18.11
CA ARG A 41 3.70 -3.66 -18.12
C ARG A 41 4.90 -4.18 -18.92
N LYS A 42 5.21 -3.52 -20.03
CA LYS A 42 6.46 -3.73 -20.75
C LYS A 42 7.63 -3.52 -19.78
N ALA A 43 8.62 -4.40 -19.82
CA ALA A 43 9.83 -4.23 -19.04
C ALA A 43 10.46 -2.87 -19.34
N LEU A 44 10.82 -2.12 -18.29
CA LEU A 44 11.42 -0.78 -18.42
C LEU A 44 12.86 -0.83 -18.96
N GLY A 45 13.47 -2.03 -19.00
CA GLY A 45 14.80 -2.26 -19.55
C GLY A 45 15.09 -3.75 -19.77
N GLU A 46 16.27 -4.04 -20.32
CA GLU A 46 16.70 -5.39 -20.71
C GLU A 46 17.64 -6.06 -19.69
N ARG A 47 18.00 -5.35 -18.63
CA ARG A 47 18.94 -5.84 -17.61
C ARG A 47 18.28 -6.79 -16.63
N THR A 48 19.09 -7.70 -16.09
CA THR A 48 18.66 -8.61 -15.03
C THR A 48 19.08 -8.06 -13.67
N VAL A 49 18.18 -8.15 -12.69
CA VAL A 49 18.43 -7.77 -11.30
C VAL A 49 18.05 -8.91 -10.37
N ALA A 50 18.97 -9.31 -9.49
CA ALA A 50 18.68 -10.22 -8.41
C ALA A 50 18.16 -9.43 -7.21
N VAL A 51 16.98 -9.77 -6.71
CA VAL A 51 16.31 -9.05 -5.61
C VAL A 51 16.11 -9.98 -4.42
N ASP A 52 16.63 -9.59 -3.25
CA ASP A 52 16.35 -10.21 -1.96
C ASP A 52 15.50 -9.26 -1.10
N LEU A 53 14.50 -9.81 -0.42
CA LEU A 53 13.55 -9.06 0.40
C LEU A 53 13.69 -9.47 1.87
N GLY A 54 13.82 -8.50 2.75
CA GLY A 54 13.99 -8.75 4.17
C GLY A 54 13.34 -7.71 5.07
N GLU A 55 13.55 -7.82 6.38
CA GLU A 55 13.01 -6.84 7.33
C GLU A 55 13.97 -5.67 7.60
N THR A 56 15.28 -5.96 7.69
CA THR A 56 16.29 -4.96 8.05
C THR A 56 16.88 -4.34 6.80
N GLN A 57 17.30 -5.17 5.85
CA GLN A 57 17.45 -4.78 4.45
C GLN A 57 16.14 -5.17 3.78
N MET A 58 15.35 -4.16 3.43
CA MET A 58 14.01 -4.35 2.88
C MET A 58 14.06 -4.84 1.45
N ILE A 59 14.91 -4.20 0.65
CA ILE A 59 15.20 -4.57 -0.72
C ILE A 59 16.71 -4.52 -0.85
N THR A 60 17.29 -5.65 -1.22
CA THR A 60 18.67 -5.77 -1.67
C THR A 60 18.62 -6.14 -3.14
N ALA A 61 19.10 -5.27 -4.01
CA ALA A 61 19.10 -5.50 -5.45
C ALA A 61 20.53 -5.49 -5.98
N VAL A 62 20.91 -6.48 -6.77
CA VAL A 62 22.23 -6.57 -7.43
C VAL A 62 22.01 -6.71 -8.93
N PHE A 63 22.63 -5.80 -9.69
CA PHE A 63 22.56 -5.75 -11.14
C PHE A 63 23.71 -6.54 -11.77
N ASP A 64 23.54 -6.92 -13.03
CA ASP A 64 24.54 -7.58 -13.87
C ASP A 64 25.86 -6.80 -14.00
N ASP A 65 25.82 -5.47 -13.94
CA ASP A 65 26.99 -4.58 -13.98
C ASP A 65 27.71 -4.42 -12.62
N GLY A 66 27.29 -5.18 -11.60
CA GLY A 66 27.88 -5.17 -10.27
C GLY A 66 27.38 -4.04 -9.37
N LYS A 67 26.47 -3.17 -9.83
CA LYS A 67 25.82 -2.18 -8.97
C LYS A 67 24.91 -2.88 -7.97
N ALA A 68 24.82 -2.32 -6.77
CA ALA A 68 23.90 -2.77 -5.74
C ALA A 68 23.07 -1.61 -5.19
N LEU A 69 21.78 -1.86 -4.97
CA LEU A 69 20.88 -0.97 -4.24
C LEU A 69 20.46 -1.64 -2.94
N LEU A 70 20.49 -0.87 -1.86
CA LEU A 70 20.15 -1.32 -0.52
C LEU A 70 19.14 -0.37 0.11
N TYR A 71 17.92 -0.86 0.29
CA TYR A 71 16.86 -0.14 0.97
C TYR A 71 16.73 -0.63 2.41
N SER A 72 16.88 0.28 3.37
CA SER A 72 16.80 -0.06 4.79
C SER A 72 15.36 -0.13 5.29
N GLY A 73 14.98 -1.24 5.90
CA GLY A 73 13.71 -1.41 6.60
C GLY A 73 13.72 -0.95 8.06
N ARG A 74 14.86 -0.43 8.56
CA ARG A 74 15.03 -0.06 9.98
C ARG A 74 14.04 1.00 10.45
N LEU A 75 13.70 1.96 9.58
CA LEU A 75 12.72 3.01 9.91
C LEU A 75 11.33 2.41 10.14
N ILE A 76 10.89 1.50 9.27
CA ILE A 76 9.62 0.78 9.44
C ILE A 76 9.64 -0.03 10.74
N LYS A 77 10.76 -0.70 11.07
CA LYS A 77 10.90 -1.39 12.36
C LYS A 77 10.79 -0.43 13.55
N ALA A 78 11.40 0.76 13.47
CA ALA A 78 11.30 1.77 14.52
C ALA A 78 9.86 2.27 14.71
N ILE A 79 9.14 2.53 13.62
CA ILE A 79 7.73 2.91 13.63
C ILE A 79 6.87 1.82 14.28
N ARG A 80 7.04 0.56 13.86
CA ARG A 80 6.33 -0.59 14.46
C ARG A 80 6.60 -0.69 15.96
N ARG A 81 7.87 -0.57 16.38
CA ARG A 81 8.25 -0.57 17.81
C ARG A 81 7.59 0.56 18.58
N TYR A 82 7.58 1.77 18.03
CA TYR A 82 6.90 2.92 18.64
C TYR A 82 5.41 2.63 18.84
N TRP A 83 4.71 2.16 17.80
CA TRP A 83 3.29 1.86 17.92
C TRP A 83 3.00 0.69 18.85
N GLN A 84 3.88 -0.31 18.94
CA GLN A 84 3.78 -1.35 19.96
C GLN A 84 3.91 -0.77 21.38
N LYS A 85 4.79 0.21 21.61
CA LYS A 85 4.87 0.92 22.90
C LYS A 85 3.55 1.65 23.20
N VAL A 86 2.98 2.34 22.21
CA VAL A 86 1.68 3.03 22.35
C VAL A 86 0.55 2.04 22.63
N ARG A 87 0.52 0.88 21.97
CA ARG A 87 -0.48 -0.17 22.20
C ARG A 87 -0.50 -0.68 23.63
N ARG A 88 0.66 -0.77 24.30
CA ARG A 88 0.72 -1.18 25.73
C ARG A 88 -0.06 -0.25 26.65
N CYS A 89 -0.26 1.01 26.26
CA CYS A 89 -1.04 1.98 27.04
C CYS A 89 -2.56 1.88 26.81
N VAL A 90 -3.04 0.89 26.05
CA VAL A 90 -4.46 0.72 25.73
C VAL A 90 -4.83 -0.74 25.92
N LYS A 91 -6.05 -1.01 26.43
CA LYS A 91 -6.54 -2.38 26.60
C LYS A 91 -6.56 -3.12 25.25
N PRO A 92 -5.82 -4.24 25.11
CA PRO A 92 -5.86 -5.04 23.89
C PRO A 92 -7.23 -5.70 23.75
N PRO A 93 -7.72 -5.91 22.51
CA PRO A 93 -8.93 -6.70 22.29
C PRO A 93 -8.69 -8.16 22.73
N ALA A 94 -9.63 -8.76 23.45
CA ALA A 94 -9.63 -10.20 23.65
C ALA A 94 -10.03 -10.92 22.33
N ALA A 95 -9.75 -12.22 22.23
CA ALA A 95 -10.18 -13.03 21.09
C ALA A 95 -11.71 -12.90 20.88
N GLY A 96 -12.12 -12.66 19.63
CA GLY A 96 -13.54 -12.45 19.29
C GLY A 96 -14.12 -11.09 19.70
N GLN A 97 -13.39 -10.25 20.45
CA GLN A 97 -13.89 -8.93 20.85
C GLN A 97 -13.57 -7.84 19.83
N ARG A 98 -14.51 -6.90 19.69
CA ARG A 98 -14.32 -5.72 18.86
C ARG A 98 -13.22 -4.83 19.46
N LYS A 99 -12.28 -4.42 18.60
CA LYS A 99 -11.25 -3.43 18.93
C LYS A 99 -11.90 -2.10 19.40
N SER A 100 -11.40 -1.58 20.52
CA SER A 100 -11.77 -0.24 20.99
C SER A 100 -11.49 0.81 19.91
N ARG A 101 -12.20 1.94 19.96
CA ARG A 101 -12.01 3.03 18.98
C ARG A 101 -10.55 3.48 18.92
N ARG A 102 -9.94 3.72 20.08
CA ARG A 102 -8.53 4.13 20.21
C ARG A 102 -7.57 3.09 19.63
N TYR A 103 -7.81 1.79 19.87
CA TYR A 103 -6.98 0.73 19.31
C TYR A 103 -7.07 0.70 17.77
N ARG A 104 -8.27 0.86 17.20
CA ARG A 104 -8.46 0.95 15.74
C ARG A 104 -7.78 2.18 15.14
N GLU A 105 -7.79 3.30 15.84
CA GLU A 105 -7.09 4.52 15.41
C GLU A 105 -5.57 4.32 15.37
N ILE A 106 -5.00 3.65 16.38
CA ILE A 106 -3.58 3.26 16.41
C ILE A 106 -3.23 2.37 15.21
N ASP A 107 -4.00 1.29 14.98
CA ASP A 107 -3.77 0.38 13.87
C ASP A 107 -3.81 1.10 12.51
N ARG A 108 -4.77 2.02 12.33
CA ARG A 108 -4.90 2.83 11.11
C ARG A 108 -3.71 3.76 10.90
N ARG A 109 -3.26 4.45 11.96
CA ARG A 109 -2.13 5.39 11.89
C ARG A 109 -0.82 4.65 11.58
N GLU A 110 -0.52 3.56 12.27
CA GLU A 110 0.64 2.72 11.97
C GLU A 110 0.59 2.22 10.52
N SER A 111 -0.53 1.62 10.12
CA SER A 111 -0.67 1.05 8.78
C SER A 111 -0.49 2.09 7.69
N ARG A 112 -0.97 3.32 7.91
CA ARG A 112 -0.81 4.42 6.95
C ARG A 112 0.65 4.85 6.83
N GLN A 113 1.35 5.01 7.95
CA GLN A 113 2.78 5.38 7.93
C GLN A 113 3.64 4.31 7.25
N VAL A 114 3.42 3.04 7.60
CA VAL A 114 4.15 1.93 6.97
C VAL A 114 3.85 1.86 5.48
N ARG A 115 2.58 1.97 5.06
CA ARG A 115 2.22 1.96 3.64
C ARG A 115 2.81 3.11 2.86
N GLN A 116 2.85 4.32 3.43
CA GLN A 116 3.46 5.47 2.80
C GLN A 116 4.96 5.24 2.55
N LEU A 117 5.68 4.73 3.55
CA LEU A 117 7.10 4.43 3.40
C LEU A 117 7.36 3.31 2.39
N LEU A 118 6.56 2.25 2.41
CA LEU A 118 6.64 1.19 1.42
C LEU A 118 6.41 1.74 0.01
N HIS A 119 5.41 2.59 -0.16
CA HIS A 119 5.12 3.21 -1.46
C HIS A 119 6.29 4.03 -1.98
N LEU A 120 6.88 4.90 -1.15
CA LEU A 120 8.05 5.69 -1.52
C LEU A 120 9.23 4.80 -1.94
N ILE A 121 9.53 3.75 -1.18
CA ILE A 121 10.60 2.81 -1.50
C ILE A 121 10.33 2.07 -2.81
N THR A 122 9.10 1.59 -3.01
CA THR A 122 8.75 0.85 -4.23
C THR A 122 8.70 1.73 -5.47
N THR A 123 8.30 3.00 -5.35
CA THR A 123 8.28 3.96 -6.46
C THR A 123 9.68 4.43 -6.83
N ASP A 124 10.60 4.48 -5.87
CA ASP A 124 12.01 4.76 -6.16
C ASP A 124 12.70 3.56 -6.82
N PHE A 125 12.32 2.34 -6.43
CA PHE A 125 12.90 1.10 -6.95
C PHE A 125 12.39 0.71 -8.34
N VAL A 126 11.10 0.93 -8.64
CA VAL A 126 10.41 0.53 -9.89
C VAL A 126 10.15 1.75 -10.77
#